data_AF-A0A928M328-F1
#
_entry.id   AF-A0A928M328-F1
#
_cell.length_a   1.000
_cell.length_b   1.000
_cell.length_c   1.000
_cell.angle_alpha   90.00
_cell.angle_beta   90.00
_cell.angle_gamma   90.00
#
_symmetry.space_group_name_H-M   'P 1'
#
loop_
_entity.id
_entity.type
_entity.pdbx_description
1 polymer ?
#
loop_
_entity_poly.entity_id
_entity_poly.type
_entity_poly.pdbx_seq_one_letter_code
_entity_poly.pdbx_strand_id
1 'polypeptide(L)'
;MSEKNTCFRTSIGGQALIEGIMMRGPEICATVVRKPDGTLDITEQPTKKHTGVLTWPLVRGVVGLWDSLSVGVRALTYSSEVAFDGIEEEPDWLTRKLGKEKADKIAIGVALVLGCLLPVGLFILLPTLL
;
A
#
# COMPACT_ATOMS: atom_id res chain seq x y z
N MET A 1 -36.74 -0.11 30.82
CA MET A 1 -35.58 0.78 30.54
C MET A 1 -35.02 0.36 29.19
N SER A 2 -35.12 1.24 28.20
CA SER A 2 -34.99 0.98 26.75
C SER A 2 -33.69 0.28 26.32
N GLU A 3 -33.82 -0.82 25.56
CA GLU A 3 -32.75 -1.38 24.72
C GLU A 3 -32.34 -0.34 23.68
N LYS A 4 -31.12 0.20 23.81
CA LYS A 4 -30.51 1.03 22.78
C LYS A 4 -29.98 0.12 21.67
N ASN A 5 -30.83 -0.18 20.68
CA ASN A 5 -30.43 -0.71 19.39
C ASN A 5 -29.70 0.38 18.57
N THR A 6 -28.49 0.75 18.98
CA THR A 6 -27.61 1.55 18.13
C THR A 6 -26.72 0.60 17.33
N CYS A 7 -26.93 0.56 16.01
CA CYS A 7 -26.03 -0.09 15.06
C CYS A 7 -24.58 0.32 15.39
N PHE A 8 -23.78 -0.62 15.86
CA PHE A 8 -22.39 -0.39 16.25
C PHE A 8 -21.59 -0.02 15.00
N ARG A 9 -21.37 1.27 14.76
CA ARG A 9 -20.53 1.76 13.67
C ARG A 9 -19.07 1.54 14.06
N THR A 10 -18.49 0.47 13.55
CA THR A 10 -17.05 0.25 13.63
C THR A 10 -16.32 1.18 12.66
N SER A 11 -15.26 1.85 13.13
CA SER A 11 -14.34 2.58 12.26
C SER A 11 -13.33 1.59 11.69
N ILE A 12 -13.80 0.70 10.80
CA ILE A 12 -12.95 -0.27 10.10
C ILE A 12 -13.03 0.01 8.60
N GLY A 13 -11.86 0.11 7.99
CA GLY A 13 -11.70 0.17 6.53
C GLY A 13 -10.76 -0.92 6.06
N GLY A 14 -10.54 -1.02 4.74
CA GLY A 14 -9.63 -2.01 4.21
C GLY A 14 -9.18 -1.73 2.79
N GLN A 15 -8.25 -2.55 2.33
CA GLN A 15 -7.68 -2.55 0.98
C GLN A 15 -7.60 -3.99 0.47
N ALA A 16 -7.86 -4.19 -0.82
CA ALA A 16 -7.58 -5.45 -1.49
C ALA A 16 -6.07 -5.56 -1.78
N LEU A 17 -5.51 -6.75 -1.55
CA LEU A 17 -4.11 -7.08 -1.81
C LEU A 17 -4.01 -8.22 -2.83
N ILE A 18 -2.80 -8.52 -3.29
CA ILE A 18 -2.56 -9.67 -4.16
C ILE A 18 -2.77 -10.93 -3.33
N GLU A 19 -3.72 -11.78 -3.77
CA GLU A 19 -4.12 -13.02 -3.06
C GLU A 19 -4.51 -12.79 -1.58
N GLY A 20 -4.96 -11.57 -1.23
CA GLY A 20 -5.17 -11.21 0.17
C GLY A 20 -6.05 -9.99 0.41
N ILE A 21 -6.31 -9.70 1.69
CA ILE A 21 -7.07 -8.54 2.16
C ILE A 21 -6.37 -7.89 3.35
N MET A 22 -6.46 -6.56 3.45
CA MET A 22 -6.04 -5.80 4.62
C MET A 22 -7.25 -5.09 5.24
N MET A 23 -7.42 -5.22 6.55
CA MET A 23 -8.43 -4.51 7.34
C MET A 23 -7.75 -3.67 8.41
N ARG A 24 -8.09 -2.37 8.47
CA ARG A 24 -7.54 -1.40 9.40
C ARG A 24 -8.60 -0.93 10.38
N GLY A 25 -8.42 -1.26 11.66
CA GLY A 25 -9.22 -0.76 12.76
C GLY A 25 -8.55 0.42 13.49
N PRO A 26 -9.16 0.92 14.58
CA PRO A 26 -8.64 2.05 15.36
C PRO A 26 -7.31 1.75 16.08
N GLU A 27 -7.07 0.48 16.40
CA GLU A 27 -5.93 0.05 17.22
C GLU A 27 -5.04 -0.96 16.51
N ILE A 28 -5.62 -1.82 15.66
CA ILE A 28 -4.91 -2.92 14.99
C ILE A 28 -5.26 -2.89 13.49
N CYS A 29 -4.25 -3.16 12.67
CA CYS A 29 -4.36 -3.39 11.24
C CYS A 29 -3.96 -4.85 10.98
N ALA A 30 -4.87 -5.64 10.42
CA ALA A 30 -4.67 -7.05 10.12
C ALA A 30 -4.59 -7.24 8.60
N THR A 31 -3.59 -7.99 8.16
CA THR A 31 -3.38 -8.36 6.77
C THR A 31 -3.39 -9.87 6.64
N VAL A 32 -4.19 -10.39 5.71
CA VAL A 32 -4.29 -11.82 5.43
C VAL A 32 -3.94 -12.06 3.98
N VAL A 33 -3.01 -12.96 3.70
CA VAL A 33 -2.57 -13.30 2.34
C VAL A 33 -2.54 -14.82 2.20
N ARG A 34 -3.03 -15.33 1.06
CA ARG A 34 -2.98 -16.74 0.72
C ARG A 34 -1.64 -17.07 0.09
N LYS A 35 -0.92 -18.04 0.67
CA LYS A 35 0.32 -18.57 0.13
C LYS A 35 0.07 -19.51 -1.06
N PRO A 36 1.09 -19.77 -1.91
CA PRO A 36 0.99 -20.76 -2.99
C PRO A 36 0.58 -22.15 -2.55
N ASP A 37 1.00 -22.57 -1.35
CA ASP A 37 0.66 -23.85 -0.72
C ASP A 37 -0.81 -23.94 -0.25
N GLY A 38 -1.56 -22.83 -0.34
CA GLY A 38 -2.95 -22.72 0.08
C GLY A 38 -3.15 -22.39 1.56
N THR A 39 -2.07 -22.24 2.33
CA THR A 39 -2.15 -21.75 3.71
C THR A 39 -2.37 -20.23 3.75
N LEU A 40 -2.83 -19.71 4.89
CA LEU A 40 -3.06 -18.28 5.09
C LEU A 40 -1.98 -17.72 6.01
N ASP A 41 -1.31 -16.66 5.57
CA ASP A 41 -0.42 -15.86 6.42
C ASP A 41 -1.18 -14.66 6.98
N ILE A 42 -1.11 -14.47 8.30
CA ILE A 42 -1.84 -13.42 9.01
C ILE A 42 -0.84 -12.57 9.78
N THR A 43 -0.76 -11.29 9.40
CA THR A 43 0.10 -10.31 10.06
C THR A 43 -0.74 -9.21 10.69
N GLU A 44 -0.52 -8.95 11.98
CA GLU A 44 -1.15 -7.87 12.72
C GLU A 44 -0.13 -6.79 13.07
N GLN A 45 -0.50 -5.53 12.84
CA GLN A 45 0.34 -4.37 13.15
C GLN A 45 -0.47 -3.33 13.92
N PRO A 46 0.09 -2.71 14.98
CA PRO A 46 -0.60 -1.65 15.70
C PRO A 46 -0.79 -0.42 14.82
N THR A 47 -1.97 0.19 14.89
CA THR A 47 -2.27 1.42 14.16
C THR A 47 -1.63 2.61 14.87
N LYS A 48 -0.77 3.34 14.16
CA LYS A 48 -0.08 4.50 14.73
C LYS A 48 -1.08 5.64 14.99
N LYS A 49 -1.16 6.07 16.25
CA LYS A 49 -1.96 7.23 16.67
C LYS A 49 -1.09 8.49 16.59
N HIS A 50 -1.52 9.49 15.82
CA HIS A 50 -0.82 10.79 15.70
C HIS A 50 -1.31 11.74 16.80
N THR A 51 -0.41 12.51 17.41
CA THR A 51 -0.71 13.46 18.51
C THR A 51 -0.06 14.84 18.27
N GLY A 52 -0.55 15.86 18.96
CA GLY A 52 0.04 17.21 18.96
C GLY A 52 -0.23 18.01 17.67
N VAL A 53 0.82 18.63 17.12
CA VAL A 53 0.76 19.52 15.93
C VAL A 53 0.26 18.78 14.68
N LEU A 54 0.39 17.45 14.65
CA LEU A 54 -0.07 16.60 13.54
C LEU A 54 -1.60 16.52 13.43
N THR A 55 -2.34 17.03 14.42
CA THR A 55 -3.81 17.05 14.43
C THR A 55 -4.39 18.32 13.79
N TRP A 56 -3.55 19.30 13.43
CA TRP A 56 -4.02 20.57 12.85
C TRP A 56 -4.66 20.33 11.47
N PRO A 57 -5.77 20.98 11.07
CA PRO A 57 -6.61 20.52 9.96
C PRO A 57 -5.88 20.27 8.63
N LEU A 58 -4.94 21.14 8.25
CA LEU A 58 -4.12 20.96 7.05
C LEU A 58 -3.07 19.86 7.23
N VAL A 59 -2.34 19.90 8.35
CA VAL A 59 -1.27 18.93 8.66
C VAL A 59 -1.85 17.52 8.83
N ARG A 60 -3.01 17.41 9.46
CA ARG A 60 -3.78 16.17 9.66
C ARG A 60 -4.11 15.49 8.34
N GLY A 61 -4.50 16.26 7.32
CA GLY A 61 -4.77 15.73 5.99
C GLY A 61 -3.53 15.11 5.35
N VAL A 62 -2.41 15.85 5.34
CA VAL A 62 -1.15 15.39 4.75
C VAL A 62 -0.58 14.19 5.50
N VAL A 63 -0.54 14.26 6.83
CA VAL A 63 -0.05 13.17 7.69
C VAL A 63 -0.92 11.92 7.52
N GLY A 64 -2.25 12.07 7.51
CA GLY A 64 -3.16 10.95 7.34
C GLY A 64 -3.03 10.29 5.97
N LEU A 65 -2.89 11.10 4.91
CA LEU A 65 -2.65 10.59 3.56
C LEU A 65 -1.33 9.83 3.48
N TRP A 66 -0.24 10.42 4.02
CA TRP A 66 1.08 9.78 4.03
C TRP A 66 1.08 8.47 4.81
N ASP A 67 0.45 8.45 5.99
CA ASP A 67 0.33 7.26 6.82
C ASP A 67 -0.48 6.16 6.12
N SER A 68 -1.60 6.51 5.49
CA SER A 68 -2.40 5.57 4.71
C SER A 68 -1.62 5.02 3.51
N LEU A 69 -0.93 5.89 2.78
CA LEU A 69 -0.13 5.48 1.61
C LEU A 69 1.02 4.58 2.03
N SER A 70 1.75 4.94 3.08
CA SER A 70 2.89 4.14 3.56
C SER A 70 2.44 2.76 4.04
N VAL A 71 1.31 2.65 4.74
CA VAL A 71 0.76 1.36 5.17
C VAL A 71 0.28 0.56 3.97
N GLY A 72 -0.46 1.19 3.05
CA GLY A 72 -0.99 0.52 1.85
C GLY A 72 0.12 -0.04 0.94
N VAL A 73 1.18 0.74 0.69
CA VAL A 73 2.33 0.28 -0.11
C VAL A 73 3.04 -0.89 0.57
N ARG A 74 3.27 -0.81 1.89
CA ARG A 74 3.89 -1.91 2.65
C ARG A 74 3.06 -3.19 2.58
N ALA A 75 1.74 -3.07 2.70
CA ALA A 75 0.84 -4.21 2.63
C ALA A 75 0.84 -4.85 1.22
N LEU A 76 0.90 -4.05 0.16
CA LEU A 76 1.01 -4.55 -1.22
C LEU A 76 2.33 -5.30 -1.45
N THR A 77 3.45 -4.72 -1.01
CA THR A 77 4.76 -5.37 -1.11
C THR A 77 4.77 -6.69 -0.34
N TYR A 78 4.31 -6.68 0.92
CA TYR A 78 4.20 -7.89 1.73
C TYR A 78 3.31 -8.96 1.09
N SER A 79 2.16 -8.57 0.53
CA SER A 79 1.28 -9.53 -0.15
C SER A 79 1.92 -10.15 -1.38
N SER A 80 2.74 -9.39 -2.11
CA SER A 80 3.47 -9.91 -3.26
C SER A 80 4.53 -10.92 -2.81
N GLU A 81 5.32 -10.57 -1.80
CA GLU A 81 6.36 -11.45 -1.23
C GLU A 81 5.77 -12.78 -0.73
N VAL A 82 4.64 -12.73 -0.03
CA VAL A 82 3.98 -13.94 0.51
C VAL A 82 3.26 -14.73 -0.57
N ALA A 83 2.58 -14.07 -1.51
CA ALA A 83 1.84 -14.74 -2.59
C ALA A 83 2.76 -15.42 -3.61
N PHE A 84 4.00 -14.94 -3.76
CA PHE A 84 5.00 -15.54 -4.64
C PHE A 84 6.12 -16.26 -3.87
N ASP A 85 5.94 -16.51 -2.57
CA ASP A 85 6.94 -17.18 -1.74
C ASP A 85 7.26 -18.59 -2.29
N GLY A 86 8.53 -18.88 -2.53
CA GLY A 86 8.99 -20.13 -3.14
C GLY A 86 8.87 -20.22 -4.66
N ILE A 87 8.35 -19.20 -5.34
CA ILE A 87 8.43 -19.06 -6.80
C ILE A 87 9.70 -18.28 -7.10
N GLU A 88 10.70 -18.95 -7.68
CA GLU A 88 11.96 -18.30 -8.06
C GLU A 88 11.69 -17.28 -9.17
N GLU A 89 11.72 -15.99 -8.83
CA GLU A 89 11.72 -14.93 -9.83
C GLU A 89 12.99 -15.06 -10.68
N GLU A 90 12.82 -15.28 -11.99
CA GLU A 90 13.94 -15.27 -12.91
C GLU A 90 14.65 -13.90 -12.80
N PRO A 91 15.97 -13.88 -12.54
CA PRO A 91 16.65 -12.62 -12.33
C PRO A 91 16.66 -11.83 -13.64
N ASP A 92 15.88 -10.75 -13.66
CA ASP A 92 15.80 -9.82 -14.76
C ASP A 92 17.20 -9.27 -15.10
N TRP A 93 17.42 -8.88 -16.35
CA TRP A 93 18.74 -8.48 -16.85
C TRP A 93 19.34 -7.30 -16.05
N LEU A 94 18.48 -6.46 -15.50
CA LEU A 94 18.81 -5.32 -14.64
C LEU A 94 19.37 -5.80 -13.28
N THR A 95 18.70 -6.79 -12.70
CA THR A 95 19.00 -7.42 -11.42
C THR A 95 20.37 -8.10 -11.43
N ARG A 96 20.72 -8.75 -12.55
CA ARG A 96 22.04 -9.39 -12.76
C ARG A 96 23.19 -8.38 -12.83
N LYS A 97 22.98 -7.18 -13.37
CA LYS A 97 24.05 -6.18 -13.57
C LYS A 97 24.26 -5.25 -12.38
N LEU A 98 23.21 -4.90 -11.65
CA LEU A 98 23.23 -3.82 -10.66
C LEU A 98 23.00 -4.30 -9.22
N GLY A 99 22.58 -5.56 -9.03
CA GLY A 99 22.18 -6.13 -7.75
C GLY A 99 20.72 -5.82 -7.41
N LYS A 100 20.04 -6.77 -6.75
CA LYS A 100 18.59 -6.73 -6.43
C LYS A 100 18.15 -5.39 -5.82
N GLU A 101 18.77 -4.96 -4.72
CA GLU A 101 18.34 -3.73 -4.03
C GLU A 101 18.46 -2.44 -4.87
N LYS A 102 19.44 -2.35 -5.76
CA LYS A 102 19.63 -1.15 -6.59
C LYS A 102 18.70 -1.18 -7.79
N ALA A 103 18.48 -2.36 -8.37
CA ALA A 103 17.53 -2.56 -9.46
C ALA A 103 16.11 -2.17 -9.03
N ASP A 104 15.65 -2.62 -7.86
CA ASP A 104 14.31 -2.31 -7.36
C ASP A 104 14.11 -0.80 -7.13
N LYS A 105 15.10 -0.14 -6.51
CA LYS A 105 15.05 1.32 -6.29
C LYS A 105 14.99 2.10 -7.61
N ILE A 106 15.77 1.68 -8.62
CA ILE A 106 15.76 2.30 -9.95
C ILE A 106 14.42 2.03 -10.64
N ALA A 107 13.91 0.81 -10.59
CA ALA A 107 12.64 0.44 -11.20
C ALA A 107 11.48 1.27 -10.63
N ILE A 108 11.39 1.39 -9.30
CA ILE A 108 10.40 2.25 -8.63
C ILE A 108 10.58 3.72 -9.05
N GLY A 109 11.83 4.21 -9.10
CA GLY A 109 12.12 5.58 -9.53
C GLY A 109 11.68 5.87 -10.98
N VAL A 110 11.98 4.95 -11.90
CA VAL A 110 11.59 5.05 -13.31
C VAL A 110 10.06 4.97 -13.46
N ALA A 111 9.41 4.06 -12.75
CA ALA A 111 7.96 3.94 -12.74
C ALA A 111 7.27 5.22 -12.25
N LEU A 112 7.79 5.84 -11.19
CA LEU A 112 7.28 7.11 -10.67
C LEU A 112 7.44 8.25 -11.69
N VAL A 113 8.62 8.38 -12.29
CA VAL A 113 8.91 9.42 -13.28
C VAL A 113 8.04 9.25 -14.52
N LEU A 114 7.94 8.04 -15.06
CA LEU A 114 7.06 7.74 -16.19
C LEU A 114 5.60 7.98 -15.83
N GLY A 115 5.15 7.52 -14.66
CA GLY A 115 3.77 7.69 -14.19
C GLY A 115 3.34 9.14 -14.04
N CYS A 116 4.27 10.05 -13.70
CA CYS A 116 3.98 11.48 -13.66
C CYS A 116 4.12 12.16 -15.03
N LEU A 117 5.15 11.81 -15.82
CA LEU A 117 5.43 12.47 -17.10
C LEU A 117 4.49 12.05 -18.22
N LEU A 118 4.09 10.77 -18.30
CA LEU A 118 3.21 10.28 -19.36
C LEU A 118 1.85 11.00 -19.37
N PRO A 119 1.13 11.15 -18.24
CA PRO A 119 -0.15 11.85 -18.25
C PRO A 119 0.00 13.33 -18.60
N VAL A 120 1.04 14.01 -18.10
CA VAL A 120 1.31 15.41 -18.44
C VAL A 120 1.61 15.56 -19.94
N GLY A 121 2.46 14.68 -20.48
CA GLY A 121 2.79 14.66 -21.89
C GLY A 121 1.57 14.37 -22.78
N LEU A 122 0.81 13.32 -22.45
CA LEU A 122 -0.28 12.83 -23.29
C LEU A 122 -1.57 13.63 -23.17
N PHE A 123 -1.93 14.11 -21.98
CA PHE A 123 -3.22 14.78 -21.75
C PHE A 123 -3.13 16.29 -21.67
N ILE A 124 -1.96 16.86 -21.39
CA ILE A 124 -1.80 18.33 -21.32
C ILE A 124 -1.05 18.83 -22.56
N LEU A 125 0.16 18.33 -22.80
CA LEU A 125 1.04 18.84 -23.87
C LEU A 125 0.60 18.39 -25.28
N LEU A 126 0.19 17.13 -25.44
CA LEU A 126 -0.24 16.61 -26.74
C LEU A 126 -1.47 17.37 -27.29
N PRO A 127 -2.55 17.62 -26.51
CA PRO A 127 -3.70 18.39 -27.00
C PRO A 127 -3.44 19.89 -27.14
N THR A 128 -2.33 20.42 -26.61
CA THR A 128 -1.97 21.83 -26.85
C THR A 128 -1.17 22.05 -28.13
N LEU A 129 -0.58 21.00 -28.70
CA LEU A 129 0.24 21.06 -29.91
C LEU A 129 -0.49 20.57 -31.17
N LEU A 130 -1.59 19.81 -31.00
CA LEU A 130 -2.54 19.38 -32.04
C LEU A 130 -3.75 20.32 -32.07
#